data_AF-A0A3S0LNJ9-F1
#
_entry.id   AF-A0A3S0LNJ9-F1
#
_cell.length_a   1.000
_cell.length_b   1.000
_cell.length_c   1.000
_cell.angle_alpha   90.00
_cell.angle_beta   90.00
_cell.angle_gamma   90.00
#
_symmetry.space_group_name_H-M   'P 1'
#
loop_
_entity.id
_entity.type
_entity.pdbx_description
1 polymer ?
#
loop_
_entity_poly.entity_id
_entity_poly.type
_entity_poly.pdbx_seq_one_letter_code
_entity_poly.pdbx_strand_id
1 'polypeptide(L)' 'NRLPDGRIVGDVDFEGVKEKASWITPVPGGVGPMTVTMLIENTLRSAELRLGKGQGIGHEGWDAAVVA' A
#
# COMPACT_ATOMS: atom_id res chain seq x y z
N ASN A 1 5.93 -0.36 16.72
CA ASN A 1 5.97 0.98 17.32
C ASN A 1 4.61 1.41 17.84
N ARG A 2 4.39 1.23 19.15
CA ARG A 2 3.22 1.75 19.86
C ARG A 2 3.72 2.49 21.09
N LEU A 3 3.21 3.68 21.32
CA LEU A 3 3.56 4.50 22.48
C LEU A 3 2.78 4.03 23.72
N PRO A 4 3.22 4.40 24.95
CA PRO A 4 2.52 4.05 26.18
C PRO A 4 1.07 4.56 26.25
N ASP A 5 0.77 5.64 25.51
CA ASP A 5 -0.58 6.22 25.38
C ASP A 5 -1.46 5.50 24.33
N GLY A 6 -0.94 4.45 23.69
CA GLY A 6 -1.65 3.65 22.70
C GLY A 6 -1.54 4.14 21.27
N ARG A 7 -0.92 5.30 20.98
CA ARG A 7 -0.72 5.78 19.61
C ARG A 7 0.25 4.89 18.83
N ILE A 8 0.02 4.76 17.53
CA ILE A 8 0.89 4.04 16.60
C ILE A 8 1.73 5.08 15.85
N VAL A 9 3.03 4.84 15.77
CA VAL A 9 3.99 5.75 15.11
C VAL A 9 4.88 4.98 14.14
N GLY A 10 5.40 5.67 13.13
CA GLY A 10 6.35 5.09 12.16
C GLY A 10 7.78 5.06 12.70
N ASP A 11 8.73 4.69 11.83
CA ASP A 11 10.16 4.70 12.16
C ASP A 11 10.83 6.06 11.93
N VAL A 12 10.12 6.99 11.29
CA VAL A 12 10.62 8.31 10.87
C VAL A 12 9.97 9.42 11.70
N ASP A 13 10.76 10.44 12.08
CA ASP A 13 10.23 11.70 12.62
C ASP A 13 9.47 12.46 11.52
N PHE A 14 8.15 12.33 11.54
CA PHE A 14 7.29 12.88 10.51
C PHE A 14 7.38 14.42 10.45
N GLU A 15 7.40 15.09 11.61
CA GLU A 15 7.39 16.56 11.66
C GLU A 15 8.73 17.16 11.20
N GLY A 16 9.86 16.56 11.58
CA GLY A 16 11.18 17.01 11.17
C GLY A 16 11.54 16.73 9.70
N VAL A 17 10.80 15.84 9.04
CA VAL A 17 11.10 15.38 7.67
C VAL A 17 10.06 15.85 6.64
N LYS A 18 8.83 16.20 7.04
CA LYS A 18 7.75 16.61 6.12
C LYS A 18 8.11 17.77 5.18
N GLU A 19 8.97 18.70 5.62
CA GLU A 19 9.37 19.87 4.82
C GLU A 19 10.55 19.58 3.88
N LYS A 20 11.23 18.45 4.08
CA LYS A 20 12.40 18.04 3.29
C LYS A 20 12.05 17.01 2.22
N ALA A 21 11.06 16.17 2.49
CA ALA A 21 10.63 15.10 1.60
C ALA A 21 9.58 15.61 0.61
N SER A 22 9.73 15.29 -0.69
CA SER A 22 8.69 15.59 -1.69
C SER A 22 7.41 14.79 -1.47
N TRP A 23 7.54 13.60 -0.88
CA TRP A 23 6.43 12.72 -0.51
C TRP A 23 6.77 11.99 0.79
N ILE A 24 5.77 11.82 1.66
CA ILE A 24 5.91 11.12 2.93
C ILE A 24 4.64 10.30 3.20
N THR A 25 4.79 9.06 3.68
CA THR A 25 3.63 8.21 3.99
C THR A 25 3.23 8.38 5.46
N PRO A 26 1.93 8.60 5.76
CA PRO A 26 1.48 8.78 7.12
C PRO A 26 1.50 7.46 7.89
N VAL A 27 1.69 7.56 9.20
CA VAL A 27 1.48 6.42 10.12
C VAL A 27 0.54 6.88 11.23
N PRO A 28 -0.60 6.20 11.45
CA PRO A 28 -1.11 5.04 10.69
C PRO A 28 -1.65 5.41 9.29
N GLY A 29 -1.88 4.39 8.44
CA GLY A 29 -2.62 4.55 7.18
C GLY A 29 -1.79 4.59 5.89
N GLY A 30 -0.45 4.58 5.97
CA GLY A 30 0.43 4.54 4.80
C GLY A 30 0.66 3.13 4.25
N VAL A 31 1.82 2.56 4.55
CA VAL A 31 2.29 1.28 3.95
C VAL A 31 1.53 0.04 4.41
N GLY A 32 0.88 0.09 5.57
CA GLY A 32 0.15 -1.05 6.15
C GLY A 32 -0.99 -1.55 5.25
N PRO A 33 -1.97 -0.69 4.90
CA PRO A 33 -3.05 -1.06 3.96
C PRO A 33 -2.53 -1.57 2.61
N MET A 34 -1.49 -0.94 2.06
CA MET A 34 -0.91 -1.38 0.78
C MET A 34 -0.34 -2.80 0.85
N THR A 35 0.20 -3.22 1.99
CA THR A 35 0.70 -4.59 2.15
C THR A 35 -0.43 -5.62 1.98
N VAL A 36 -1.61 -5.34 2.54
CA VAL A 36 -2.78 -6.22 2.38
C VAL A 36 -3.24 -6.24 0.93
N THR A 37 -3.32 -5.09 0.28
CA THR A 37 -3.68 -4.99 -1.14
C THR A 37 -2.74 -5.80 -2.02
N MET A 38 -1.42 -5.67 -1.81
CA MET A 38 -0.42 -6.39 -2.60
C MET A 38 -0.48 -7.90 -2.37
N LEU A 39 -0.83 -8.37 -1.17
CA LEU A 39 -1.04 -9.80 -0.94
C LEU A 39 -2.23 -10.33 -1.75
N ILE A 40 -3.33 -9.57 -1.81
CA ILE A 40 -4.52 -9.94 -2.59
C ILE A 40 -4.19 -9.93 -4.08
N GLU A 41 -3.51 -8.88 -4.56
CA GLU A 41 -3.11 -8.77 -5.95
C GLU A 41 -2.20 -9.92 -6.38
N ASN A 42 -1.17 -10.22 -5.59
CA ASN A 42 -0.26 -11.33 -5.89
C ASN A 42 -0.98 -12.68 -5.91
N THR A 43 -1.98 -12.87 -5.03
CA THR A 43 -2.80 -14.08 -4.98
C THR A 43 -3.66 -14.20 -6.23
N LEU A 44 -4.33 -13.11 -6.63
CA LEU A 44 -5.16 -13.05 -7.82
C LEU A 44 -4.33 -13.34 -9.08
N ARG A 45 -3.20 -12.65 -9.24
CA ARG A 45 -2.27 -12.85 -10.34
C ARG A 45 -1.78 -14.29 -10.44
N SER A 46 -1.46 -14.90 -9.29
CA SER A 46 -1.04 -16.31 -9.24
C SER A 46 -2.16 -17.26 -9.69
N ALA A 47 -3.41 -16.99 -9.31
CA ALA A 47 -4.56 -17.78 -9.73
C ALA A 47 -4.82 -17.66 -11.24
N GLU A 48 -4.75 -16.45 -11.80
CA GLU A 48 -4.93 -16.20 -13.24
C GLU A 48 -3.86 -16.93 -14.08
N LEU A 49 -2.59 -16.82 -13.67
CA LEU A 49 -1.48 -17.53 -14.29
C LEU A 49 -1.69 -19.04 -14.26
N ARG A 50 -2.17 -19.58 -13.13
CA ARG A 50 -2.46 -21.02 -13.00
C ARG A 50 -3.60 -21.48 -13.89
N LEU A 51 -4.57 -20.61 -14.19
CA LEU A 51 -5.70 -20.89 -15.06
C LEU A 51 -5.40 -20.68 -16.55
N GLY A 52 -4.17 -20.30 -16.91
CA GLY A 52 -3.80 -20.01 -18.30
C GLY A 52 -4.43 -18.74 -18.86
N LYS A 53 -5.03 -17.90 -18.00
CA LYS A 53 -5.48 -16.56 -18.36
C LYS A 53 -4.27 -15.63 -18.31
N GLY A 54 -3.44 -15.70 -19.36
CA GLY A 54 -2.39 -14.73 -19.57
C GLY A 54 -3.02 -13.36 -19.78
N GLN A 55 -2.61 -12.38 -18.96
CA GLN A 55 -3.16 -11.02 -18.78
C GLN A 55 -4.29 -10.95 -17.73
N GLY A 56 -3.86 -10.93 -16.47
CA GLY A 56 -4.64 -10.30 -15.40
C GLY A 56 -4.86 -8.82 -15.69
N ILE A 57 -5.84 -8.23 -15.01
CA ILE A 57 -6.19 -6.80 -15.09
C ILE A 57 -4.93 -5.94 -15.24
N GLY A 58 -4.71 -5.41 -16.46
CA GLY A 58 -3.59 -4.52 -16.72
C GLY A 58 -3.68 -3.28 -15.83
N HIS A 59 -2.57 -2.56 -15.67
CA HIS A 59 -2.51 -1.29 -14.93
C HIS A 59 -3.72 -0.35 -15.22
N GLU A 60 -4.21 -0.40 -16.46
CA GLU A 60 -5.35 0.37 -16.99
C GLU A 60 -6.68 0.12 -16.25
N GLY A 61 -6.87 -1.06 -15.64
CA GLY A 61 -8.08 -1.40 -14.89
C GLY A 61 -8.04 -0.98 -13.41
N TRP A 62 -6.83 -0.83 -12.83
CA TRP A 62 -6.66 -0.45 -11.42
C TRP A 62 -6.74 1.07 -11.22
N ASP A 63 -6.20 1.84 -12.17
CA ASP A 63 -6.21 3.30 -12.12
C ASP A 63 -7.63 3.86 -12.04
N ALA A 64 -8.61 3.18 -12.66
CA ALA A 64 -10.03 3.57 -12.60
C ALA A 64 -10.72 3.19 -11.27
N ALA A 65 -10.26 2.15 -10.57
CA ALA A 65 -10.92 1.61 -9.37
C ALA A 65 -10.39 2.20 -8.06
N VAL A 66 -9.16 2.72 -8.06
CA VAL A 66 -8.48 3.25 -6.85
C VAL A 66 -8.53 4.78 -6.77
N VAL A 67 -8.79 5.46 -7.90
CA VAL A 67 -8.82 6.93 -8.01
C VAL A 67 -10.26 7.49 -8.03
N ALA A 68 -11.28 6.64 -7.86
CA ALA A 68 -12.69 7.03 -7.67
C ALA A 68 -13.10 6.94 -6.19
#